data_AF-A0A7S3IKL2-F1
#
_entry.id   AF-A0A7S3IKL2-F1
#
_cell.length_a   1.000
_cell.length_b   1.000
_cell.length_c   1.000
_cell.angle_alpha   90.00
_cell.angle_beta   90.00
_cell.angle_gamma   90.00
#
_symmetry.space_group_name_H-M   'P 1'
#
loop_
_entity.id
_entity.type
_entity.pdbx_description
1 polymer ?
#
loop_
_entity_poly.entity_id
_entity_poly.type
_entity_poly.pdbx_seq_one_letter_code
_entity_poly.pdbx_strand_id
1 'polypeptide(L)'
;VLPKPGELANVAYWPQEVLNEIDSNNLRYLYGAIHHHLKTYYQLLFEDENSLFKETANITFEEFVWGFTLAQSRQQSIKDYDILTDPEGKLVVMPLLDFLNHSPSPNCGVIPLHDQMENQSYFCLMAQKDIKAGEHLTISYGTGTNQDWIFRYGFTQSSPEQTKNNGISPVFSYGDYEL
;
A
#
# COMPACT_ATOMS: atom_id res chain seq x y z
N VAL A 1 -16.00 -1.50 -4.64
CA VAL A 1 -15.82 -2.73 -5.42
C VAL A 1 -14.34 -3.02 -5.39
N LEU A 2 -13.96 -4.19 -4.88
CA LEU A 2 -12.55 -4.57 -4.77
C LEU A 2 -12.13 -5.26 -6.08
N PRO A 3 -10.93 -4.96 -6.61
CA PRO A 3 -10.42 -5.63 -7.79
C PRO A 3 -10.20 -7.12 -7.52
N LYS A 4 -10.44 -7.93 -8.55
CA LYS A 4 -10.12 -9.36 -8.54
C LYS A 4 -8.61 -9.56 -8.68
N PRO A 5 -8.06 -10.73 -8.29
CA PRO A 5 -6.62 -10.99 -8.40
C PRO A 5 -6.02 -10.68 -9.78
N GLY A 6 -6.69 -11.08 -10.87
CA GLY A 6 -6.23 -10.81 -12.23
C GLY A 6 -6.35 -9.36 -12.73
N GLU A 7 -6.89 -8.46 -11.91
CA GLU A 7 -7.03 -7.03 -12.22
C GLU A 7 -5.95 -6.19 -11.54
N LEU A 8 -5.15 -6.79 -10.65
CA LEU A 8 -4.07 -6.13 -9.93
C LEU A 8 -2.79 -6.09 -10.78
N ALA A 9 -2.23 -4.89 -10.95
CA ALA A 9 -1.01 -4.65 -11.74
C ALA A 9 0.28 -4.77 -10.91
N ASN A 10 0.16 -5.08 -9.62
CA ASN A 10 1.28 -5.23 -8.68
C ASN A 10 2.23 -6.34 -9.14
N VAL A 11 3.51 -6.19 -8.83
CA VAL A 11 4.58 -7.16 -9.19
C VAL A 11 4.25 -8.60 -8.78
N ALA A 12 3.50 -8.78 -7.68
CA ALA A 12 3.06 -10.10 -7.19
C ALA A 12 2.20 -10.91 -8.18
N TYR A 13 1.61 -10.24 -9.18
CA TYR A 13 0.73 -10.85 -10.19
C TYR A 13 1.31 -10.86 -11.59
N TRP A 14 2.57 -10.45 -11.76
CA TRP A 14 3.18 -10.44 -13.08
C TRP A 14 3.39 -11.86 -13.59
N PRO A 15 2.85 -12.18 -14.79
CA PRO A 15 3.01 -13.50 -15.35
C PRO A 15 4.44 -13.69 -15.88
N GLN A 16 4.85 -14.93 -16.07
CA GLN A 16 6.23 -15.26 -16.46
C GLN A 16 6.65 -14.59 -17.77
N GLU A 17 5.70 -14.40 -18.69
CA GLU A 17 5.90 -13.72 -19.96
C GLU A 17 6.40 -12.28 -19.75
N VAL A 18 5.79 -11.53 -18.81
CA VAL A 18 6.22 -10.17 -18.47
C VAL A 18 7.64 -10.19 -17.88
N LEU A 19 7.95 -11.15 -17.02
CA LEU A 19 9.28 -11.25 -16.40
C LEU A 19 10.39 -11.53 -17.42
N ASN A 20 10.07 -12.28 -18.47
CA ASN A 20 11.00 -12.57 -19.56
C ASN A 20 11.35 -11.30 -20.36
N GLU A 21 10.44 -10.32 -20.40
CA GLU A 21 10.64 -9.04 -21.09
C GLU A 21 11.35 -7.97 -20.22
N ILE A 22 11.48 -8.20 -18.91
CA ILE A 22 12.19 -7.28 -18.02
C ILE A 22 13.70 -7.41 -18.22
N ASP A 23 14.34 -6.41 -18.81
CA ASP A 23 15.81 -6.35 -18.94
C ASP A 23 16.54 -5.89 -17.65
N SER A 24 15.79 -5.45 -16.63
CA SER A 24 16.36 -4.97 -15.36
C SER A 24 16.58 -6.11 -14.36
N ASN A 25 17.85 -6.37 -14.03
CA ASN A 25 18.23 -7.30 -12.96
C ASN A 25 17.63 -6.90 -11.60
N ASN A 26 17.50 -5.60 -11.34
CA ASN A 26 16.94 -5.10 -10.08
C ASN A 26 15.46 -5.44 -9.95
N LEU A 27 14.68 -5.30 -11.04
CA LEU A 27 13.26 -5.66 -11.03
C LEU A 27 13.06 -7.18 -10.92
N ARG A 28 13.91 -7.98 -11.58
CA ARG A 28 13.90 -9.44 -11.42
C ARG A 28 14.22 -9.87 -9.98
N TYR A 29 15.21 -9.23 -9.35
CA TYR A 29 15.53 -9.47 -7.95
C TYR A 29 14.37 -9.06 -7.03
N LEU A 30 13.79 -7.88 -7.25
CA LEU A 30 12.64 -7.39 -6.50
C LEU A 30 11.46 -8.37 -6.58
N TYR A 31 11.13 -8.85 -7.78
CA TYR A 31 10.10 -9.88 -7.98
C TYR A 31 10.39 -11.13 -7.14
N GLY A 32 11.61 -11.68 -7.25
CA GLY A 32 12.00 -12.87 -6.49
C GLY A 32 11.91 -12.66 -4.97
N ALA A 33 12.37 -11.49 -4.49
CA ALA A 33 12.32 -11.13 -3.08
C ALA A 33 10.87 -11.01 -2.57
N ILE A 34 9.99 -10.35 -3.33
CA ILE A 34 8.56 -10.20 -2.98
C ILE A 34 7.89 -11.58 -2.91
N HIS A 35 8.07 -12.42 -3.92
CA HIS A 35 7.45 -13.76 -3.93
C HIS A 35 7.96 -14.64 -2.80
N HIS A 36 9.26 -14.58 -2.51
CA HIS A 36 9.83 -15.27 -1.36
C HIS A 36 9.22 -14.77 -0.06
N HIS A 37 9.11 -13.44 0.11
CA HIS A 37 8.56 -12.82 1.31
C HIS A 37 7.08 -13.16 1.54
N LEU A 38 6.24 -13.07 0.51
CA LEU A 38 4.83 -13.46 0.56
C LEU A 38 4.68 -14.93 0.94
N LYS A 39 5.49 -15.81 0.34
CA LYS A 39 5.50 -17.22 0.69
C LYS A 39 5.87 -17.42 2.16
N THR A 40 6.96 -16.82 2.62
CA THR A 40 7.39 -16.93 4.02
C THR A 40 6.30 -16.48 4.99
N TYR A 41 5.59 -15.37 4.72
CA TYR A 41 4.47 -14.95 5.57
C TYR A 41 3.31 -15.93 5.55
N TYR A 42 2.94 -16.43 4.38
CA TYR A 42 1.88 -17.43 4.28
C TYR A 42 2.22 -18.68 5.12
N GLN A 43 3.45 -19.16 5.04
CA GLN A 43 3.89 -20.32 5.81
C GLN A 43 3.87 -20.04 7.32
N LEU A 44 4.36 -18.87 7.74
CA LEU A 44 4.34 -18.44 9.15
C LEU A 44 2.91 -18.30 9.70
N LEU A 45 1.98 -17.82 8.89
CA LEU A 45 0.60 -17.58 9.33
C LEU A 45 -0.27 -18.83 9.23
N PHE A 46 -0.14 -19.65 8.19
CA PHE A 46 -1.10 -20.72 7.91
C PHE A 46 -0.51 -22.13 7.99
N GLU A 47 0.81 -22.30 7.93
CA GLU A 47 1.47 -23.61 8.00
C GLU A 47 2.16 -23.87 9.35
N ASP A 48 2.60 -22.83 10.06
CA ASP A 48 3.28 -22.95 11.36
C ASP A 48 2.34 -23.48 12.46
N GLU A 49 2.81 -24.49 13.21
CA GLU A 49 2.01 -25.15 14.24
C GLU A 49 1.58 -24.25 15.40
N ASN A 50 2.33 -23.20 15.67
CA ASN A 50 2.06 -22.25 16.74
C ASN A 50 1.27 -21.04 16.26
N SER A 51 0.91 -20.97 14.97
CA SER A 51 0.16 -19.84 14.45
C SER A 51 -1.29 -19.86 14.91
N LEU A 52 -1.76 -18.69 15.36
CA LEU A 52 -3.17 -18.43 15.67
C LEU A 52 -4.09 -18.58 14.45
N PHE A 53 -3.53 -18.52 13.23
CA PHE A 53 -4.29 -18.62 11.99
C PHE A 53 -4.25 -20.01 11.36
N LYS A 54 -3.51 -20.98 11.93
CA LYS A 54 -3.43 -22.35 11.38
C LYS A 54 -4.79 -23.05 11.30
N GLU A 55 -5.66 -22.81 12.28
CA GLU A 55 -7.02 -23.37 12.31
C GLU A 55 -8.07 -22.47 11.67
N THR A 56 -7.70 -21.27 11.23
CA THR A 56 -8.61 -20.46 10.42
C THR A 56 -8.83 -21.14 9.07
N ALA A 57 -9.96 -20.84 8.41
CA ALA A 57 -10.42 -21.47 7.17
C ALA A 57 -9.27 -21.76 6.19
N ASN A 58 -9.40 -22.82 5.37
CA ASN A 58 -8.44 -23.22 4.34
C ASN A 58 -8.20 -22.09 3.30
N ILE A 59 -7.42 -21.09 3.68
CA ILE A 59 -7.00 -19.96 2.85
C ILE A 59 -5.89 -20.49 1.96
N THR A 60 -6.10 -20.43 0.66
CA THR A 60 -5.07 -20.76 -0.32
C THR A 60 -4.00 -19.67 -0.37
N PHE A 61 -2.81 -20.00 -0.86
CA PHE A 61 -1.75 -19.02 -1.08
C PHE A 61 -2.20 -17.87 -2.00
N GLU A 62 -3.02 -18.16 -3.01
CA GLU A 62 -3.57 -17.16 -3.93
C GLU A 62 -4.50 -16.18 -3.22
N GLU A 63 -5.41 -16.68 -2.36
CA GLU A 63 -6.31 -15.84 -1.56
C GLU A 63 -5.53 -14.98 -0.55
N PHE A 64 -4.47 -15.52 0.04
CA PHE A 64 -3.56 -14.76 0.89
C PHE A 64 -2.88 -13.63 0.13
N VAL A 65 -2.26 -13.92 -1.02
CA VAL A 65 -1.59 -12.90 -1.84
C VAL A 65 -2.59 -11.81 -2.25
N TRP A 66 -3.82 -12.19 -2.59
CA TRP A 66 -4.91 -11.25 -2.87
C TRP A 66 -5.25 -10.37 -1.68
N GLY A 67 -5.56 -10.95 -0.52
CA GLY A 67 -5.86 -10.18 0.68
C GLY A 67 -4.71 -9.25 1.09
N PHE A 68 -3.47 -9.75 1.04
CA PHE A 68 -2.28 -9.01 1.43
C PHE A 68 -2.02 -7.81 0.51
N THR A 69 -1.95 -8.05 -0.81
CA THR A 69 -1.69 -6.99 -1.80
C THR A 69 -2.83 -5.97 -1.86
N LEU A 70 -4.07 -6.42 -1.65
CA LEU A 70 -5.24 -5.55 -1.59
C LEU A 70 -5.20 -4.64 -0.36
N ALA A 71 -4.90 -5.18 0.82
CA ALA A 71 -4.74 -4.38 2.04
C ALA A 71 -3.59 -3.38 1.89
N GLN A 72 -2.44 -3.85 1.40
CA GLN A 72 -1.26 -3.01 1.22
C GLN A 72 -1.48 -1.85 0.22
N SER A 73 -2.23 -2.09 -0.86
CA SER A 73 -2.52 -1.08 -1.88
C SER A 73 -3.59 -0.07 -1.47
N ARG A 74 -4.38 -0.34 -0.42
CA ARG A 74 -5.56 0.45 -0.02
C ARG A 74 -5.49 1.05 1.36
N GLN A 75 -4.60 0.55 2.21
CA GLN A 75 -4.40 1.10 3.54
C GLN A 75 -3.78 2.49 3.46
N GLN A 76 -4.19 3.35 4.40
CA GLN A 76 -3.52 4.61 4.66
C GLN A 76 -2.86 4.54 6.02
N SER A 77 -1.67 5.15 6.12
CA SER A 77 -1.05 5.42 7.42
C SER A 77 -1.70 6.66 8.00
N ILE A 78 -2.38 6.49 9.14
CA ILE A 78 -2.87 7.60 9.94
C ILE A 78 -1.82 7.85 11.00
N LYS A 79 -1.09 8.94 10.82
CA LYS A 79 -0.28 9.53 11.88
C LYS A 79 -1.26 10.26 12.81
N ASP A 80 -1.49 9.73 14.01
CA ASP A 80 -2.15 10.49 15.06
C ASP A 80 -1.34 11.79 15.29
N TYR A 81 -2.02 12.88 15.63
CA TYR A 81 -1.37 14.14 16.02
C TYR A 81 -0.57 14.01 17.32
N ASP A 82 -0.57 12.85 17.97
CA ASP A 82 0.22 12.55 19.15
C ASP A 82 1.13 11.33 18.92
N ILE A 83 2.28 11.61 18.32
CA ILE A 83 3.38 10.68 18.01
C ILE A 83 3.91 9.97 19.29
N LEU A 84 3.49 10.43 20.47
CA LEU A 84 4.02 9.98 21.76
C LEU A 84 3.39 8.68 22.29
N THR A 85 2.22 8.26 21.79
CA THR A 85 1.50 7.10 22.35
C THR A 85 1.49 5.85 21.48
N ASP A 86 1.74 5.97 20.17
CA ASP A 86 1.81 4.83 19.26
C ASP A 86 2.84 5.11 18.14
N PRO A 87 4.10 4.66 18.32
CA PRO A 87 5.17 4.95 17.38
C PRO A 87 5.00 4.25 16.02
N GLU A 88 4.10 3.27 15.90
CA GLU A 88 3.98 2.46 14.68
C GLU A 88 3.00 3.04 13.65
N GLY A 89 2.15 4.01 14.05
CA GLY A 89 1.10 4.55 13.21
C GLY A 89 0.05 3.50 12.84
N LYS A 90 -1.21 3.90 12.72
CA LYS A 90 -2.27 2.94 12.41
C LYS A 90 -2.45 2.83 10.91
N LEU A 91 -2.34 1.61 10.39
CA LEU A 91 -2.71 1.29 9.01
C LEU A 91 -4.19 0.97 8.96
N VAL A 92 -4.95 1.74 8.18
CA VAL A 92 -6.40 1.57 8.08
C VAL A 92 -6.84 1.54 6.63
N VAL A 93 -7.63 0.53 6.29
CA VAL A 93 -8.38 0.49 5.03
C VAL A 93 -9.70 1.22 5.26
N MET A 94 -9.89 2.34 4.57
CA MET A 94 -11.07 3.17 4.71
C MET A 94 -11.97 3.01 3.47
N PRO A 95 -13.15 2.38 3.60
CA PRO A 95 -14.10 2.29 2.50
C PRO A 95 -14.41 3.68 1.92
N LEU A 96 -14.60 3.76 0.61
CA LEU A 96 -14.80 5.00 -0.17
C LEU A 96 -13.53 5.82 -0.36
N LEU A 97 -12.71 6.02 0.67
CA LEU A 97 -11.45 6.77 0.55
C LEU A 97 -10.39 5.98 -0.23
N ASP A 98 -10.46 4.64 -0.19
CA ASP A 98 -9.60 3.74 -0.96
C ASP A 98 -9.81 3.77 -2.48
N PHE A 99 -10.80 4.55 -2.96
CA PHE A 99 -10.98 4.81 -4.40
C PHE A 99 -10.19 6.03 -4.89
N LEU A 100 -9.71 6.89 -3.99
CA LEU A 100 -9.03 8.12 -4.37
C LEU A 100 -7.62 7.81 -4.82
N ASN A 101 -7.28 8.18 -6.05
CA ASN A 101 -5.95 7.93 -6.59
C ASN A 101 -4.89 8.85 -5.98
N HIS A 102 -3.64 8.40 -6.08
CA HIS A 102 -2.49 9.20 -5.73
C HIS A 102 -2.26 10.36 -6.71
N SER A 103 -1.86 11.52 -6.19
CA SER A 103 -1.24 12.59 -6.96
C SER A 103 -0.04 13.17 -6.17
N PRO A 104 1.08 13.53 -6.84
CA PRO A 104 2.16 14.27 -6.21
C PRO A 104 1.76 15.72 -5.86
N SER A 105 0.66 16.22 -6.43
CA SER A 105 0.02 17.49 -6.06
C SER A 105 -1.46 17.26 -5.77
N PRO A 106 -1.79 16.63 -4.64
CA PRO A 106 -3.16 16.25 -4.32
C PRO A 106 -4.08 17.46 -4.19
N ASN A 107 -5.38 17.24 -4.37
CA ASN A 107 -6.41 18.26 -4.16
C ASN A 107 -7.28 17.98 -2.93
N CYS A 108 -7.14 16.80 -2.32
CA CYS A 108 -7.82 16.41 -1.10
C CYS A 108 -6.83 15.91 -0.05
N GLY A 109 -7.20 16.03 1.23
CA GLY A 109 -6.54 15.41 2.37
C GLY A 109 -7.53 14.63 3.22
N VAL A 110 -7.05 13.57 3.89
CA VAL A 110 -7.84 12.80 4.87
C VAL A 110 -7.40 13.24 6.26
N ILE A 111 -8.34 13.73 7.06
CA ILE A 111 -8.07 14.30 8.39
C ILE A 111 -8.86 13.51 9.44
N PRO A 112 -8.20 12.96 10.48
CA PRO A 112 -8.91 12.41 11.62
C PRO A 112 -9.56 13.54 12.42
N LEU A 113 -10.85 13.42 12.71
CA LEU A 113 -11.62 14.35 13.52
C LEU A 113 -12.22 13.61 14.72
N HIS A 114 -12.27 14.27 15.86
CA HIS A 114 -12.96 13.78 17.05
C HIS A 114 -14.03 14.78 17.47
N ASP A 115 -15.28 14.37 17.38
CA ASP A 115 -16.42 15.11 17.91
C ASP A 115 -16.50 14.88 19.42
N GLN A 116 -16.16 15.92 20.18
CA GLN A 116 -16.17 15.88 21.64
C GLN A 116 -17.57 15.87 22.25
N MET A 117 -18.57 16.39 21.52
CA MET A 117 -19.94 16.42 22.04
C MET A 117 -20.57 15.04 22.02
N GLU A 118 -20.42 14.33 20.90
CA GLU A 118 -20.97 12.99 20.70
C GLU A 118 -19.97 11.88 21.06
N ASN A 119 -18.72 12.25 21.40
CA ASN A 119 -17.60 11.36 21.68
C ASN A 119 -17.37 10.33 20.56
N GLN A 120 -17.29 10.83 19.32
CA GLN A 120 -17.17 10.01 18.10
C GLN A 120 -15.97 10.44 17.27
N SER A 121 -15.30 9.46 16.64
CA SER A 121 -14.13 9.71 15.79
C SER A 121 -14.43 9.39 14.33
N TYR A 122 -13.94 10.24 13.44
CA TYR A 122 -14.24 10.23 12.01
C TYR A 122 -12.98 10.43 11.19
N PHE A 123 -12.98 9.92 9.95
CA PHE A 123 -12.07 10.37 8.91
C PHE A 123 -12.82 11.28 7.95
N CYS A 124 -12.34 12.51 7.81
CA CYS A 124 -12.94 13.50 6.94
C CYS A 124 -12.08 13.70 5.69
N LEU A 125 -12.70 13.58 4.51
CA LEU A 125 -12.08 14.00 3.26
C LEU A 125 -12.32 15.50 3.06
N MET A 126 -11.25 16.28 3.04
CA MET A 126 -11.33 17.72 2.91
C MET A 126 -10.60 18.19 1.64
N ALA A 127 -11.23 19.09 0.89
CA ALA A 127 -10.59 19.76 -0.23
C ALA A 127 -9.49 20.70 0.29
N GLN A 128 -8.31 20.63 -0.33
CA GLN A 128 -7.15 21.47 0.00
C GLN A 128 -7.00 22.65 -0.96
N LYS A 129 -7.72 22.64 -2.08
CA LYS A 129 -7.77 23.68 -3.11
C LYS A 129 -9.12 23.61 -3.83
N ASP A 130 -9.44 24.63 -4.61
CA ASP A 130 -10.65 24.63 -5.45
C ASP A 130 -10.62 23.45 -6.44
N ILE A 131 -11.73 22.71 -6.52
CA ILE A 131 -11.87 21.53 -7.37
C ILE A 131 -13.02 21.79 -8.35
N LYS A 132 -12.74 21.66 -9.65
CA LYS A 132 -13.76 21.88 -10.67
C LYS A 132 -14.68 20.67 -10.82
N ALA A 133 -15.90 20.90 -11.27
CA ALA A 133 -16.81 19.80 -11.63
C ALA A 133 -16.16 18.90 -12.70
N GLY A 134 -16.12 17.59 -12.43
CA GLY A 134 -15.48 16.60 -13.30
C GLY A 134 -13.97 16.42 -13.07
N GLU A 135 -13.34 17.24 -12.23
CA GLU A 135 -11.94 17.03 -11.83
C GLU A 135 -11.84 15.82 -10.88
N HIS A 136 -10.78 15.02 -11.05
CA HIS A 136 -10.55 13.86 -10.20
C HIS A 136 -10.13 14.29 -8.80
N LEU A 137 -10.76 13.70 -7.78
CA LEU A 137 -10.31 13.82 -6.40
C LEU A 137 -9.08 12.92 -6.19
N THR A 138 -8.01 13.49 -5.64
CA THR A 138 -6.73 12.80 -5.43
C THR A 138 -6.16 13.13 -4.06
N ILE A 139 -5.49 12.14 -3.47
CA ILE A 139 -4.81 12.24 -2.18
C ILE A 139 -3.32 11.92 -2.34
N SER A 140 -2.54 12.19 -1.30
CA SER A 140 -1.17 11.66 -1.22
C SER A 140 -1.21 10.26 -0.62
N TYR A 141 -0.48 9.31 -1.21
CA TYR A 141 -0.22 7.99 -0.60
C TYR A 141 1.10 8.00 0.19
N GLY A 142 1.71 9.19 0.36
CA GLY A 142 3.02 9.37 0.96
C GLY A 142 4.14 9.45 -0.07
N THR A 143 5.37 9.32 0.43
CA THR A 143 6.60 9.27 -0.35
C THR A 143 7.02 7.82 -0.57
N GLY A 144 7.77 7.57 -1.64
CA GLY A 144 8.28 6.23 -1.95
C GLY A 144 9.12 6.20 -3.23
N THR A 145 9.94 5.17 -3.37
CA THR A 145 10.69 4.89 -4.61
C THR A 145 9.80 4.17 -5.61
N ASN A 146 10.17 4.18 -6.90
CA ASN A 146 9.41 3.43 -7.92
C ASN A 146 9.35 1.92 -7.66
N GLN A 147 10.27 1.37 -6.86
CA GLN A 147 10.19 -0.02 -6.38
C GLN A 147 9.04 -0.18 -5.38
N ASP A 148 8.89 0.77 -4.45
CA ASP A 148 7.75 0.78 -3.52
C ASP A 148 6.43 0.95 -4.25
N TRP A 149 6.35 1.87 -5.21
CA TRP A 149 5.11 2.16 -5.93
C TRP A 149 4.64 0.97 -6.77
N ILE A 150 5.55 0.33 -7.52
CA ILE A 150 5.18 -0.79 -8.40
C ILE A 150 4.79 -2.03 -7.60
N PHE A 151 5.42 -2.23 -6.44
CA PHE A 151 5.07 -3.31 -5.54
C PHE A 151 3.72 -3.05 -4.86
N ARG A 152 3.57 -1.91 -4.19
CA ARG A 152 2.40 -1.62 -3.35
C ARG A 152 1.15 -1.29 -4.16
N TYR A 153 1.30 -0.59 -5.29
CA TYR A 153 0.15 -0.03 -6.01
C TYR A 153 0.07 -0.43 -7.49
N GLY A 154 1.09 -1.09 -8.05
CA GLY A 154 1.07 -1.51 -9.45
C GLY A 154 1.28 -0.38 -10.46
N PHE A 155 1.86 0.75 -10.05
CA PHE A 155 2.27 1.83 -10.97
C PHE A 155 3.62 2.43 -10.56
N THR A 156 4.23 3.22 -11.44
CA THR A 156 5.42 4.05 -11.16
C THR A 156 5.09 5.52 -11.39
N GLN A 157 5.88 6.43 -10.83
CA GLN A 157 5.74 7.86 -11.11
C GLN A 157 6.88 8.36 -12.00
N SER A 158 6.54 9.34 -12.83
CA SER A 158 7.42 9.96 -13.82
C SER A 158 7.90 11.34 -13.37
N SER A 159 8.25 11.51 -12.08
CA SER A 159 8.74 12.80 -11.59
C SER A 159 10.26 12.93 -11.79
N PRO A 160 10.78 14.14 -12.10
CA PRO A 160 12.23 14.37 -12.24
C PRO A 160 13.05 14.10 -10.97
N GLU A 161 12.41 14.11 -9.80
CA GLU A 161 13.05 13.83 -8.51
C GLU A 161 13.20 12.33 -8.27
N GLN A 162 12.28 11.50 -8.76
CA GLN A 162 12.36 10.03 -8.62
C GLN A 162 13.41 9.38 -9.51
N THR A 163 13.74 9.96 -10.67
CA THR A 163 14.82 9.46 -11.53
C THR A 163 16.19 9.46 -10.84
N LYS A 164 16.36 10.23 -9.75
CA LYS A 164 17.60 10.29 -8.96
C LYS A 164 17.66 9.25 -7.83
N ASN A 165 16.53 8.71 -7.38
CA ASN A 165 16.41 7.87 -6.18
C ASN A 165 16.12 6.39 -6.49
N ASN A 166 16.47 5.89 -7.68
CA ASN A 166 16.35 4.47 -8.06
C ASN A 166 17.39 3.55 -7.38
N GLY A 167 17.84 3.91 -6.17
CA GLY A 167 18.68 3.05 -5.34
C GLY A 167 17.88 1.86 -4.83
N ILE A 168 18.54 0.71 -4.73
CA ILE A 168 17.98 -0.49 -4.10
C ILE A 168 17.96 -0.22 -2.60
N SER A 169 16.78 -0.09 -1.99
CA SER A 169 16.65 -0.22 -0.53
C SER A 169 16.22 -1.66 -0.23
N PRO A 170 17.09 -2.52 0.31
CA PRO A 170 16.77 -3.92 0.57
C PRO A 170 15.98 -4.14 1.87
N VAL A 171 15.45 -3.08 2.49
CA VAL A 171 14.83 -3.18 3.81
C VAL A 171 13.48 -2.49 3.79
N PHE A 172 12.41 -3.29 3.84
CA PHE A 172 11.11 -2.83 4.30
C PHE A 172 11.22 -2.52 5.80
N SER A 173 11.77 -1.34 6.11
CA SER A 173 11.73 -0.76 7.45
C SER A 173 10.41 0.00 7.57
N TYR A 174 9.57 -0.39 8.53
CA TYR A 174 8.38 0.39 8.90
C TYR A 174 8.73 1.80 9.42
N GLY A 175 10.03 2.09 9.66
CA GLY A 175 10.50 3.35 10.23
C GLY A 175 10.85 4.46 9.23
N ASP A 176 10.78 4.24 7.91
CA ASP A 176 11.37 5.18 6.94
C ASP A 176 10.41 6.33 6.51
N TYR A 177 9.30 6.54 7.22
CA TYR A 177 8.44 7.70 7.03
C TYR A 177 8.88 8.90 7.90
N GLU A 178 10.14 9.30 7.77
CA GLU A 178 10.63 10.57 8.33
C GLU A 178 10.22 11.74 7.43
N LEU A 179 9.28 12.55 7.95
CA LEU A 179 9.16 14.01 7.74
C LEU A 179 8.56 14.60 9.02
#